data_AF-A0A6P8MI70-F1
#
_entry.id   AF-A0A6P8MI70-F1
#
_cell.length_a   1.000
_cell.length_b   1.000
_cell.length_c   1.000
_cell.angle_alpha   90.00
_cell.angle_beta   90.00
_cell.angle_gamma   90.00
#
_symmetry.space_group_name_H-M   'P 1'
#
loop_
_entity.id
_entity.type
_entity.pdbx_description
1 polymer ?
#
loop_
_entity_poly.entity_id
_entity_poly.type
_entity_poly.pdbx_seq_one_letter_code
_entity_poly.pdbx_strand_id
1 'polypeptide(L)'
;MSNSKLVLNIISLEGMIMRFNVTSDMTINNIKNIAIKHFYGDDKSRSPTNFRLVHTSEFKWLIDDHSVINEKVNENDELMLIKIRPIPINENLSAEILKGPDEEVVLQITKDLPIRNPPKPIPFLSCPADFQNEIRKIFITLVKASARIISYSPEAQKFYDILKEKLEASCKPNINTNAAKTLTEMGFSEKKVLKALHLRKSNIVEALEWLAEHQNDPEDDDDDYLDLISIEKGETGCENLKKEENVLSIVDHLLKSYRYYRKMDFKPSSRAVQSLSEMGFEEKNIIEALKITGNNQINACEWLLGERRRSLQNLDKELDPGSQIYKVIMNDPRIQLSLTNPNMLLVYLSLLESPVTISERIRDPEVGPILDHIISIYHVEKHTIHINKYAIDFFVIMVYYFTSEVVQPSVTLFMGVDQYENDDLIKWGWPEDVWFHVDKYSSAHVYLRLRLGQTIDDIPSVVLEDAAQLVKANSIEGNKMNDIDVVYTMWSNLKKTPGMEIGQVGFHKDKDVRKIHVAKRINTVVNRLNKTKRSEQVNLRSEREQRDRNEREDKKRLLREQKEREKAEEKRRKEEAEMRSYNSLFNTSNMTSNVENSGYDSDDFM
;
A
#
# COMPACT_ATOMS: atom_id res chain seq x y z
N MET A 1 -23.54 -46.14 -35.94
CA MET A 1 -24.09 -44.96 -35.25
C MET A 1 -24.43 -43.95 -36.32
N SER A 2 -25.69 -43.55 -36.44
CA SER A 2 -26.17 -42.69 -37.52
C SER A 2 -25.52 -41.30 -37.44
N ASN A 3 -24.92 -40.82 -38.53
CA ASN A 3 -24.56 -39.41 -38.69
C ASN A 3 -25.84 -38.56 -38.67
N SER A 4 -26.30 -38.17 -37.48
CA SER A 4 -27.38 -37.21 -37.31
C SER A 4 -26.93 -35.88 -37.88
N LYS A 5 -27.61 -35.43 -38.94
CA LYS A 5 -27.42 -34.09 -39.50
C LYS A 5 -28.19 -33.11 -38.62
N LEU A 6 -27.49 -32.13 -38.06
CA LEU A 6 -28.05 -31.03 -37.28
C LEU A 6 -28.21 -29.82 -38.20
N VAL A 7 -29.31 -29.09 -38.08
CA VAL A 7 -29.52 -27.83 -38.80
C VAL A 7 -29.09 -26.69 -37.89
N LEU A 8 -28.15 -25.84 -38.33
CA LEU A 8 -27.70 -24.67 -37.57
C LEU A 8 -28.04 -23.37 -38.31
N ASN A 9 -28.33 -22.31 -37.54
CA ASN A 9 -28.51 -20.96 -38.06
C ASN A 9 -27.24 -20.15 -37.79
N ILE A 10 -26.51 -19.77 -38.83
CA ILE A 10 -25.32 -18.92 -38.70
C ILE A 10 -25.68 -17.50 -39.12
N ILE A 11 -25.36 -16.50 -38.30
CA ILE A 11 -25.68 -15.09 -38.49
C ILE A 11 -24.39 -14.32 -38.81
N SER A 12 -24.36 -13.58 -39.91
CA SER A 12 -23.24 -12.71 -40.29
C SER A 12 -23.24 -11.39 -39.52
N LEU A 13 -22.14 -10.64 -39.59
CA LEU A 13 -22.04 -9.29 -39.01
C LEU A 13 -23.05 -8.30 -39.57
N GLU A 14 -23.42 -8.48 -40.84
CA GLU A 14 -24.39 -7.66 -41.56
C GLU A 14 -25.85 -8.12 -41.32
N GLY A 15 -26.06 -9.12 -40.46
CA GLY A 15 -27.37 -9.65 -40.11
C GLY A 15 -27.96 -10.66 -41.11
N MET A 16 -27.13 -11.21 -42.01
CA MET A 16 -27.57 -12.26 -42.93
C MET A 16 -27.59 -13.63 -42.23
N ILE A 17 -28.61 -14.44 -42.49
CA ILE A 17 -28.77 -15.76 -41.85
C ILE A 17 -28.54 -16.86 -42.88
N MET A 18 -27.69 -17.82 -42.53
CA MET A 18 -27.43 -19.03 -43.30
C MET A 18 -27.90 -20.25 -42.52
N ARG A 19 -28.71 -21.09 -43.16
CA ARG A 19 -29.08 -22.39 -42.63
C ARG A 19 -28.17 -23.46 -43.21
N PHE A 20 -27.40 -24.11 -42.35
CA PHE A 20 -26.40 -25.09 -42.78
C PHE A 20 -26.58 -26.41 -42.04
N ASN A 21 -26.53 -27.51 -42.80
CA ASN A 21 -26.61 -28.86 -42.27
C ASN A 21 -25.22 -29.32 -41.87
N VAL A 22 -25.03 -29.53 -40.58
CA VAL A 22 -23.75 -29.91 -39.98
C VAL A 22 -23.82 -31.34 -39.47
N THR A 23 -22.75 -32.10 -39.64
CA THR A 23 -22.60 -33.42 -39.01
C THR A 23 -21.94 -33.27 -37.65
N SER A 24 -22.31 -34.14 -36.71
CA SER A 24 -21.86 -34.03 -35.32
C SER A 24 -20.33 -34.11 -35.14
N ASP A 25 -19.61 -34.69 -36.09
CA ASP A 25 -18.14 -34.82 -36.16
C ASP A 25 -17.42 -33.61 -36.79
N MET A 26 -18.16 -32.67 -37.40
CA MET A 26 -17.55 -31.52 -38.08
C MET A 26 -16.91 -30.56 -37.07
N THR A 27 -15.72 -30.05 -37.38
CA THR A 27 -15.04 -29.05 -36.55
C THR A 27 -15.65 -27.66 -36.75
N ILE A 28 -15.59 -26.84 -35.69
CA ILE A 28 -16.06 -25.45 -35.73
C ILE A 28 -15.28 -24.64 -36.80
N ASN A 29 -13.99 -24.90 -36.99
CA ASN A 29 -13.21 -24.26 -38.05
C ASN A 29 -13.77 -24.53 -39.45
N ASN A 30 -14.23 -25.76 -39.72
CA ASN A 30 -14.83 -26.10 -41.01
C ASN A 30 -16.17 -25.40 -41.22
N ILE A 31 -17.00 -25.30 -40.19
CA ILE A 31 -18.26 -24.55 -40.21
C ILE A 31 -17.99 -23.07 -40.48
N LYS A 32 -16.97 -22.51 -39.81
CA LYS A 32 -16.51 -21.12 -39.98
C LYS A 32 -16.04 -20.84 -41.41
N ASN A 33 -15.26 -21.74 -42.00
CA ASN A 33 -14.79 -21.61 -43.39
C ASN A 33 -15.95 -21.58 -44.39
N ILE A 34 -16.94 -22.45 -44.18
CA ILE A 34 -18.15 -22.51 -45.02
C ILE A 34 -18.97 -21.23 -44.85
N ALA A 35 -19.14 -20.76 -43.60
CA ALA A 35 -19.87 -19.55 -43.30
C ALA A 35 -19.25 -18.33 -43.99
N ILE A 36 -17.92 -18.16 -43.88
CA ILE A 36 -17.19 -17.06 -44.50
C ILE A 36 -17.28 -17.13 -46.02
N LYS A 37 -17.09 -18.30 -46.62
CA LYS A 37 -17.17 -18.47 -48.07
C LYS A 37 -18.56 -18.14 -48.62
N HIS A 38 -19.62 -18.49 -47.90
CA HIS A 38 -20.99 -18.21 -48.35
C HIS A 38 -21.39 -16.74 -48.10
N PHE A 39 -20.95 -16.10 -47.01
CA PHE A 39 -21.29 -14.68 -46.77
C PHE A 39 -20.41 -13.68 -47.53
N TYR A 40 -19.14 -14.00 -47.73
CA TYR A 40 -18.13 -13.05 -48.23
C TYR A 40 -17.41 -13.51 -49.50
N GLY A 41 -17.71 -14.71 -50.04
CA GLY A 41 -17.05 -15.23 -51.25
C GLY A 41 -15.57 -15.53 -51.04
N ASP A 42 -14.76 -15.43 -52.11
CA ASP A 42 -13.31 -15.66 -52.11
C ASP A 42 -12.50 -14.37 -51.82
N ASP A 43 -13.03 -13.52 -50.95
CA ASP A 43 -12.43 -12.22 -50.63
C ASP A 43 -11.20 -12.39 -49.71
N LYS A 44 -9.99 -12.29 -50.28
CA LYS A 44 -8.70 -12.54 -49.59
C LYS A 44 -8.45 -11.66 -48.36
N SER A 45 -9.21 -10.56 -48.22
CA SER A 45 -9.15 -9.64 -47.09
C SER A 45 -9.77 -10.19 -45.79
N ARG A 46 -10.59 -11.26 -45.88
CA ARG A 46 -11.37 -11.81 -44.77
C ARG A 46 -11.00 -13.28 -44.52
N SER A 47 -9.87 -13.50 -43.84
CA SER A 47 -9.43 -14.85 -43.46
C SER A 47 -10.23 -15.42 -42.28
N PRO A 48 -10.35 -16.76 -42.16
CA PRO A 48 -11.01 -17.43 -41.02
C PRO A 48 -10.39 -17.10 -39.65
N THR A 49 -9.13 -16.69 -39.64
CA THR A 49 -8.41 -16.23 -38.44
C THR A 49 -8.93 -14.90 -37.90
N ASN A 50 -9.58 -14.09 -38.74
CA ASN A 50 -10.13 -12.80 -38.35
C ASN A 50 -11.55 -12.90 -37.78
N PHE A 51 -12.13 -14.10 -37.73
CA PHE A 51 -13.50 -14.31 -37.28
C PHE A 51 -13.61 -15.41 -36.24
N ARG A 52 -14.64 -15.29 -35.41
CA ARG A 52 -15.00 -16.26 -34.38
C ARG A 52 -16.49 -16.55 -34.42
N LEU A 53 -16.85 -17.81 -34.15
CA LEU A 53 -18.24 -18.20 -33.94
C LEU A 53 -18.57 -18.12 -32.44
N VAL A 54 -19.71 -17.51 -32.12
CA VAL A 54 -20.23 -17.38 -30.76
C VAL A 54 -21.65 -17.93 -30.72
N HIS A 55 -21.93 -18.74 -29.71
CA HIS A 55 -23.28 -19.22 -29.44
C HIS A 55 -24.13 -18.09 -28.88
N THR A 56 -25.24 -17.74 -29.55
CA THR A 56 -26.03 -16.55 -29.22
C THR A 56 -26.77 -16.68 -27.89
N SER A 57 -27.27 -17.89 -27.57
CA SER A 57 -28.03 -18.13 -26.34
C SER A 57 -27.16 -18.33 -25.10
N GLU A 58 -25.95 -18.85 -25.28
CA GLU A 58 -25.03 -19.15 -24.16
C GLU A 58 -23.97 -18.07 -23.96
N PHE A 59 -23.87 -17.11 -24.88
CA PHE A 59 -22.80 -16.11 -24.93
C PHE A 59 -21.40 -16.72 -24.83
N LYS A 60 -21.26 -17.95 -25.34
CA LYS A 60 -20.04 -18.73 -25.27
C LYS A 60 -19.37 -18.73 -26.63
N TRP A 61 -18.07 -18.43 -26.63
CA TRP A 61 -17.28 -18.58 -27.83
C TRP A 61 -17.08 -20.07 -28.18
N LEU A 62 -17.00 -20.39 -29.46
CA LEU A 62 -16.68 -21.75 -29.90
C LEU A 62 -15.18 -21.85 -30.20
N ILE A 63 -14.58 -22.99 -29.85
CA ILE A 63 -13.16 -23.28 -30.10
C ILE A 63 -13.04 -23.96 -31.47
N ASP A 64 -12.15 -23.45 -32.32
CA ASP A 64 -12.02 -23.87 -33.72
C ASP A 64 -11.69 -25.36 -33.90
N ASP A 65 -10.88 -25.92 -32.99
CA ASP A 65 -10.43 -27.31 -33.02
C ASP A 65 -11.45 -28.31 -32.45
N HIS A 66 -12.50 -27.82 -31.80
CA HIS A 66 -13.54 -28.67 -31.24
C HIS A 66 -14.58 -29.07 -32.30
N SER A 67 -15.18 -30.25 -32.10
CA SER A 67 -16.34 -30.69 -32.88
C SER A 67 -17.65 -30.13 -32.32
N VAL A 68 -18.71 -30.16 -33.12
CA VAL A 68 -20.07 -29.76 -32.72
C VAL A 68 -20.54 -30.47 -31.44
N ILE A 69 -20.23 -31.76 -31.28
CA ILE A 69 -20.56 -32.53 -30.07
C ILE A 69 -19.82 -31.99 -28.84
N ASN A 70 -18.53 -31.70 -28.98
CA ASN A 70 -17.69 -31.24 -27.86
C ASN A 70 -18.15 -29.87 -27.35
N GLU A 71 -18.65 -29.02 -28.24
CA GLU A 71 -19.21 -27.71 -27.90
C GLU A 71 -20.70 -27.73 -27.53
N LYS A 72 -21.35 -28.91 -27.51
CA LYS A 72 -22.77 -29.11 -27.16
C LYS A 72 -23.75 -28.27 -27.99
N VAL A 73 -23.46 -28.06 -29.27
CA VAL A 73 -24.36 -27.34 -30.16
C VAL A 73 -25.51 -28.26 -30.59
N ASN A 74 -26.74 -27.80 -30.36
CA ASN A 74 -27.99 -28.51 -30.61
C ASN A 74 -28.64 -28.10 -31.94
N GLU A 75 -29.71 -28.79 -32.31
CA GLU A 75 -30.48 -28.51 -33.52
C GLU A 75 -31.21 -27.15 -33.42
N ASN A 76 -31.09 -26.34 -34.46
CA ASN A 76 -31.60 -24.96 -34.60
C ASN A 76 -30.91 -23.89 -33.76
N ASP A 77 -29.77 -24.19 -33.14
CA ASP A 77 -28.98 -23.18 -32.42
C ASP A 77 -28.50 -22.05 -33.34
N GLU A 78 -28.44 -20.84 -32.77
CA GLU A 78 -28.04 -19.61 -33.47
C GLU A 78 -26.58 -19.27 -33.15
N LEU A 79 -25.72 -19.34 -34.16
CA LEU A 79 -24.31 -19.00 -34.07
C LEU A 79 -24.04 -17.67 -34.76
N MET A 80 -23.41 -16.73 -34.07
CA MET A 80 -23.03 -15.44 -34.64
C MET A 80 -21.56 -15.42 -35.04
N LEU A 81 -21.29 -14.99 -36.27
CA LEU A 81 -19.93 -14.77 -36.78
C LEU A 81 -19.48 -13.35 -36.40
N ILE A 82 -18.47 -13.25 -35.53
CA ILE A 82 -17.95 -11.99 -35.02
C ILE A 82 -16.53 -11.75 -35.53
N LYS A 83 -16.22 -10.52 -35.95
CA LYS A 83 -14.85 -10.13 -36.31
C LYS A 83 -14.00 -10.01 -35.05
N ILE A 84 -12.93 -10.79 -34.97
CA ILE A 84 -11.90 -10.64 -33.94
C ILE A 84 -11.14 -9.35 -34.27
N ARG A 85 -10.93 -8.51 -33.26
CA ARG A 85 -9.96 -7.41 -33.40
C ARG A 85 -8.61 -8.07 -33.67
N PRO A 86 -7.90 -7.70 -34.76
CA PRO A 86 -6.56 -8.21 -34.95
C PRO A 86 -5.76 -7.86 -33.69
N ILE A 87 -5.25 -8.88 -33.02
CA ILE A 87 -4.15 -8.67 -32.10
C ILE A 87 -3.05 -8.14 -33.01
N PRO A 88 -2.45 -6.97 -32.74
CA PRO A 88 -1.26 -6.57 -33.47
C PRO A 88 -0.25 -7.70 -33.24
N ILE A 89 -0.09 -8.56 -34.24
CA ILE A 89 1.04 -9.48 -34.29
C ILE A 89 2.20 -8.52 -34.37
N ASN A 90 2.98 -8.45 -33.28
CA ASN A 90 4.17 -7.63 -33.11
C ASN A 90 4.78 -7.27 -34.47
N GLU A 91 4.41 -6.11 -35.02
CA GLU A 91 5.42 -5.30 -35.66
C GLU A 91 6.52 -5.20 -34.61
N ASN A 92 7.78 -5.34 -35.02
CA ASN A 92 8.93 -5.17 -34.14
C ASN A 92 8.90 -3.76 -33.55
N LEU A 93 8.06 -3.56 -32.53
CA LEU A 93 7.98 -2.36 -31.74
C LEU A 93 9.28 -2.37 -30.94
N SER A 94 10.08 -1.31 -31.11
CA SER A 94 11.27 -1.09 -30.32
C SER A 94 10.95 -1.35 -28.83
N ALA A 95 11.88 -1.96 -28.10
CA ALA A 95 11.76 -2.19 -26.66
C ALA A 95 11.40 -0.91 -25.88
N GLU A 96 11.67 0.28 -26.45
CA GLU A 96 11.24 1.58 -25.90
C GLU A 96 9.72 1.81 -25.93
N ILE A 97 8.99 1.28 -26.91
CA ILE A 97 7.52 1.46 -27.04
C ILE A 97 6.77 0.50 -26.10
N LEU A 98 7.35 -0.67 -25.82
CA LEU A 98 6.85 -1.63 -24.83
C LEU A 98 7.19 -1.21 -23.39
N LYS A 99 8.06 -0.22 -23.22
CA LYS A 99 8.46 0.29 -21.91
C LYS A 99 7.31 1.09 -21.30
N GLY A 100 6.70 0.56 -20.25
CA GLY A 100 5.67 1.27 -19.50
C GLY A 100 6.17 2.64 -18.98
N PRO A 101 5.28 3.66 -18.90
CA PRO A 101 5.61 4.98 -18.39
C PRO A 101 6.08 4.92 -16.92
N ASP A 102 6.96 5.83 -16.53
CA ASP A 102 7.49 5.91 -15.16
C ASP A 102 6.39 6.21 -14.14
N GLU A 103 6.50 5.65 -12.92
CA GLU A 103 5.51 5.82 -11.84
C GLU A 103 5.27 7.31 -11.51
N GLU A 104 6.31 8.15 -11.60
CA GLU A 104 6.20 9.60 -11.42
C GLU A 104 5.33 10.26 -12.49
N VAL A 105 5.50 9.84 -13.75
CA VAL A 105 4.70 10.31 -14.89
C VAL A 105 3.26 9.82 -14.78
N VAL A 106 3.07 8.56 -14.39
CA VAL A 106 1.75 7.98 -14.14
C VAL A 106 1.05 8.73 -13.01
N LEU A 107 1.71 8.96 -11.88
CA LEU A 107 1.14 9.71 -10.74
C LEU A 107 0.78 11.14 -11.11
N GLN A 108 1.61 11.79 -11.93
CA GLN A 108 1.35 13.15 -12.40
C GLN A 108 0.14 13.21 -13.35
N ILE A 109 -0.01 12.23 -14.24
CA ILE A 109 -1.11 12.14 -15.21
C ILE A 109 -2.41 11.64 -14.55
N THR A 110 -2.31 10.77 -13.55
CA THR A 110 -3.47 10.14 -12.89
C THR A 110 -3.96 10.89 -11.65
N LYS A 111 -3.31 12.01 -11.28
CA LYS A 111 -3.63 12.82 -10.10
C LYS A 111 -5.09 13.23 -10.01
N ASP A 112 -5.72 13.49 -11.16
CA ASP A 112 -7.09 14.01 -11.25
C ASP A 112 -8.14 12.92 -11.58
N LEU A 113 -7.73 11.65 -11.69
CA LEU A 113 -8.64 10.55 -12.03
C LEU A 113 -9.24 9.89 -10.77
N PRO A 114 -10.56 9.60 -10.74
CA PRO A 114 -11.17 8.88 -9.64
C PRO A 114 -10.74 7.40 -9.67
N ILE A 115 -10.21 6.90 -8.54
CA ILE A 115 -9.80 5.50 -8.40
C ILE A 115 -11.04 4.60 -8.50
N ARG A 116 -11.13 3.79 -9.56
CA ARG A 116 -12.13 2.74 -9.73
C ARG A 116 -11.41 1.39 -9.77
N ASN A 117 -11.83 0.45 -8.91
CA ASN A 117 -11.23 -0.88 -8.76
C ASN A 117 -9.72 -0.83 -8.47
N PRO A 118 -9.31 -0.44 -7.24
CA PRO A 118 -7.90 -0.50 -6.88
C PRO A 118 -7.37 -1.93 -7.09
N PRO A 119 -6.14 -2.09 -7.62
CA PRO A 119 -5.55 -3.41 -7.80
C PRO A 119 -5.50 -4.12 -6.44
N LYS A 120 -5.97 -5.38 -6.41
CA LYS A 120 -5.82 -6.22 -5.22
C LYS A 120 -4.32 -6.38 -4.95
N PRO A 121 -3.82 -6.02 -3.76
CA PRO A 121 -2.42 -6.21 -3.43
C PRO A 121 -2.08 -7.70 -3.51
N ILE A 122 -1.27 -8.08 -4.49
CA ILE A 122 -0.76 -9.45 -4.56
C ILE A 122 0.22 -9.61 -3.39
N PRO A 123 0.11 -10.69 -2.57
CA PRO A 123 1.07 -10.97 -1.53
C PRO A 123 2.49 -11.04 -2.11
N PHE A 124 3.42 -10.32 -1.50
CA PHE A 124 4.83 -10.42 -1.85
C PHE A 124 5.32 -11.86 -1.58
N LEU A 125 5.88 -12.51 -2.60
CA LEU A 125 6.81 -13.60 -2.38
C LEU A 125 8.10 -12.96 -1.85
N SER A 126 8.37 -13.12 -0.54
CA SER A 126 9.58 -12.58 0.05
C SER A 126 10.81 -13.24 -0.60
N CYS A 127 11.51 -12.53 -1.47
CA CYS A 127 12.82 -12.95 -1.91
C CYS A 127 13.84 -12.52 -0.83
N PRO A 128 14.62 -13.43 -0.23
CA PRO A 128 15.67 -13.08 0.74
C PRO A 128 16.70 -12.08 0.20
N ALA A 129 16.82 -11.98 -1.14
CA ALA A 129 17.74 -11.06 -1.81
C ALA A 129 17.37 -9.57 -1.66
N ASP A 130 16.14 -9.23 -1.27
CA ASP A 130 15.74 -7.82 -1.11
C ASP A 130 16.41 -7.15 0.10
N PHE A 131 16.80 -7.89 1.13
CA PHE A 131 17.39 -7.29 2.33
C PHE A 131 18.75 -6.63 2.05
N GLN A 132 19.64 -7.29 1.29
CA GLN A 132 20.96 -6.75 0.94
C GLN A 132 20.85 -5.46 0.10
N ASN A 133 19.80 -5.36 -0.70
CA ASN A 133 19.51 -4.21 -1.54
C ASN A 133 18.90 -3.05 -0.75
N GLU A 134 17.99 -3.36 0.20
CA GLU A 134 17.33 -2.36 1.05
C GLU A 134 18.23 -1.87 2.19
N ILE A 135 19.10 -2.72 2.75
CA ILE A 135 20.07 -2.31 3.78
C ILE A 135 21.08 -1.30 3.22
N ARG A 136 21.40 -1.39 1.93
CA ARG A 136 22.24 -0.39 1.25
C ARG A 136 21.58 0.98 1.24
N LYS A 137 20.28 1.07 0.94
CA LYS A 137 19.52 2.33 1.01
C LYS A 137 19.55 2.91 2.42
N ILE A 138 19.39 2.05 3.44
CA ILE A 138 19.54 2.45 4.85
C ILE A 138 20.93 3.05 5.09
N PHE A 139 22.01 2.36 4.72
CA PHE A 139 23.37 2.86 4.95
C PHE A 139 23.70 4.13 4.16
N ILE A 140 23.26 4.27 2.90
CA ILE A 140 23.40 5.53 2.13
C ILE A 140 22.74 6.69 2.88
N THR A 141 21.56 6.44 3.44
CA THR A 141 20.81 7.43 4.22
C THR A 141 21.55 7.80 5.51
N LEU A 142 22.08 6.81 6.23
CA LEU A 142 22.87 7.02 7.46
C LEU A 142 24.20 7.74 7.18
N VAL A 143 24.90 7.40 6.10
CA VAL A 143 26.13 8.08 5.66
C VAL A 143 25.87 9.55 5.38
N LYS A 144 24.81 9.87 4.63
CA LYS A 144 24.47 11.27 4.35
C LYS A 144 24.02 12.02 5.60
N ALA A 145 23.23 11.39 6.46
CA ALA A 145 22.80 12.00 7.72
C ALA A 145 23.99 12.29 8.65
N SER A 146 24.89 11.33 8.83
CA SER A 146 26.11 11.51 9.63
C SER A 146 27.06 12.55 9.02
N ALA A 147 27.27 12.54 7.71
CA ALA A 147 28.05 13.57 7.03
C ALA A 147 27.46 14.97 7.23
N ARG A 148 26.13 15.12 7.22
CA ARG A 148 25.46 16.41 7.50
C ARG A 148 25.74 16.87 8.92
N ILE A 149 25.65 15.97 9.90
CA ILE A 149 25.89 16.29 11.31
C ILE A 149 27.36 16.65 11.55
N ILE A 150 28.29 15.83 11.05
CA ILE A 150 29.74 16.01 11.23
C ILE A 150 30.25 17.27 10.53
N SER A 151 29.61 17.72 9.45
CA SER A 151 29.96 18.97 8.76
C SER A 151 29.86 20.21 9.68
N TYR A 152 29.04 20.16 10.73
CA TYR A 152 28.91 21.24 11.71
C TYR A 152 29.78 21.05 12.97
N SER A 153 30.57 19.97 13.04
CA SER A 153 31.50 19.70 14.15
C SER A 153 32.78 20.53 14.02
N PRO A 154 33.40 20.96 15.13
CA PRO A 154 34.69 21.67 15.08
C PRO A 154 35.84 20.85 14.45
N GLU A 155 35.72 19.52 14.40
CA GLU A 155 36.67 18.60 13.79
C GLU A 155 36.40 18.31 12.30
N ALA A 156 35.39 18.95 11.69
CA ALA A 156 34.97 18.68 10.31
C ALA A 156 36.12 18.71 9.30
N GLN A 157 37.05 19.66 9.44
CA GLN A 157 38.20 19.80 8.54
C GLN A 157 39.14 18.58 8.58
N LYS A 158 39.41 18.03 9.77
CA LYS A 158 40.28 16.84 9.89
C LYS A 158 39.65 15.63 9.20
N PHE A 159 38.33 15.50 9.32
CA PHE A 159 37.61 14.42 8.66
C PHE A 159 37.47 14.64 7.16
N TYR A 160 37.34 15.88 6.71
CA TYR A 160 37.43 16.22 5.29
C TYR A 160 38.76 15.73 4.69
N ASP A 161 39.88 15.96 5.38
CA ASP A 161 41.20 15.52 4.90
C ASP A 161 41.32 14.00 4.86
N ILE A 162 40.83 13.28 5.89
CA ILE A 162 40.81 11.80 5.92
C ILE A 162 39.94 11.23 4.78
N LEU A 163 38.77 11.82 4.55
CA LEU A 163 37.87 11.37 3.50
C LEU A 163 38.40 11.71 2.10
N LYS A 164 39.10 12.83 1.96
CA LYS A 164 39.82 13.20 0.74
C LYS A 164 40.94 12.21 0.45
N GLU A 165 41.77 11.86 1.44
CA GLU A 165 42.79 10.82 1.30
C GLU A 165 42.16 9.48 0.90
N LYS A 166 41.04 9.09 1.52
CA LYS A 166 40.30 7.88 1.15
C LYS A 166 39.75 7.93 -0.28
N LEU A 167 39.22 9.08 -0.72
CA LEU A 167 38.74 9.28 -2.09
C LEU A 167 39.90 9.24 -3.09
N GLU A 168 41.02 9.89 -2.79
CA GLU A 168 42.22 9.87 -3.62
C GLU A 168 42.81 8.47 -3.72
N ALA A 169 42.88 7.70 -2.62
CA ALA A 169 43.27 6.30 -2.64
C ALA A 169 42.30 5.41 -3.44
N SER A 170 41.01 5.76 -3.42
CA SER A 170 39.98 5.07 -4.20
C SER A 170 40.02 5.46 -5.69
N CYS A 171 40.43 6.68 -6.05
CA CYS A 171 40.43 7.17 -7.44
C CYS A 171 41.80 7.14 -8.12
N LYS A 172 42.93 7.06 -7.38
CA LYS A 172 44.29 6.97 -7.92
C LYS A 172 44.90 5.59 -7.64
N PRO A 173 44.49 4.51 -8.29
CA PRO A 173 45.34 3.34 -8.33
C PRO A 173 46.61 3.69 -9.10
N ASN A 174 47.76 3.20 -8.65
CA ASN A 174 49.04 3.44 -9.30
C ASN A 174 49.09 2.66 -10.63
N ILE A 175 48.44 3.17 -11.69
CA ILE A 175 48.34 2.50 -13.00
C ILE A 175 49.72 2.42 -13.61
N ASN A 176 50.26 1.21 -13.68
CA ASN A 176 51.55 0.97 -14.29
C ASN A 176 51.44 1.20 -15.81
N THR A 177 52.06 2.25 -16.30
CA THR A 177 52.04 2.65 -17.72
C THR A 177 52.59 1.56 -18.64
N ASN A 178 53.46 0.69 -18.13
CA ASN A 178 53.96 -0.47 -18.87
C ASN A 178 52.89 -1.56 -19.01
N ALA A 179 52.11 -1.82 -17.97
CA ALA A 179 50.99 -2.78 -18.01
C ALA A 179 49.91 -2.36 -19.02
N ALA A 180 49.60 -1.05 -19.06
CA ALA A 180 48.65 -0.51 -20.02
C ALA A 180 49.13 -0.67 -21.46
N LYS A 181 50.42 -0.41 -21.73
CA LYS A 181 51.02 -0.64 -23.05
C LYS A 181 50.97 -2.10 -23.47
N THR A 182 51.36 -3.03 -22.59
CA THR A 182 51.35 -4.47 -22.88
C THR A 182 49.95 -4.98 -23.25
N LEU A 183 48.92 -4.56 -22.51
CA LEU A 183 47.55 -4.97 -22.79
C LEU A 183 46.96 -4.29 -24.04
N THR A 184 47.38 -3.06 -24.34
CA THR A 184 46.97 -2.36 -25.57
C THR A 184 47.65 -3.01 -26.80
N GLU A 185 48.92 -3.41 -26.68
CA GLU A 185 49.66 -4.17 -27.70
C GLU A 185 49.06 -5.55 -27.99
N MET A 186 48.36 -6.15 -27.00
CA MET A 186 47.59 -7.39 -27.18
C MET A 186 46.28 -7.21 -27.97
N GLY A 187 45.94 -5.99 -28.39
CA GLY A 187 44.80 -5.69 -29.27
C GLY A 187 43.52 -5.26 -28.56
N PHE A 188 43.57 -4.98 -27.25
CA PHE A 188 42.45 -4.43 -26.50
C PHE A 188 42.42 -2.89 -26.61
N SER A 189 41.23 -2.28 -26.62
CA SER A 189 41.08 -0.82 -26.66
C SER A 189 41.72 -0.16 -25.43
N GLU A 190 42.44 0.96 -25.61
CA GLU A 190 43.10 1.69 -24.53
C GLU A 190 42.13 2.07 -23.39
N LYS A 191 40.89 2.48 -23.72
CA LYS A 191 39.83 2.77 -22.74
C LYS A 191 39.49 1.56 -21.87
N LYS A 192 39.24 0.38 -22.47
CA LYS A 192 38.95 -0.86 -21.71
C LYS A 192 40.16 -1.32 -20.89
N VAL A 193 41.38 -1.18 -21.41
CA VAL A 193 42.61 -1.54 -20.70
C VAL A 193 42.81 -0.68 -19.45
N LEU A 194 42.63 0.64 -19.57
CA LEU A 194 42.68 1.55 -18.43
C LEU A 194 41.60 1.20 -17.40
N LYS A 195 40.36 0.94 -17.86
CA LYS A 195 39.24 0.50 -17.01
C LYS A 195 39.54 -0.82 -16.26
N ALA A 196 40.12 -1.81 -16.94
CA ALA A 196 40.49 -3.10 -16.35
C ALA A 196 41.62 -2.99 -15.33
N LEU A 197 42.68 -2.22 -15.65
CA LEU A 197 43.81 -1.99 -14.76
C LEU A 197 43.41 -1.18 -13.52
N HIS A 198 42.47 -0.25 -13.68
CA HIS A 198 41.91 0.53 -12.58
C HIS A 198 41.18 -0.36 -11.56
N LEU A 199 40.35 -1.29 -12.03
CA LEU A 199 39.60 -2.23 -11.19
C LEU A 199 40.50 -3.21 -10.45
N ARG A 200 41.55 -3.68 -11.12
CA ARG A 200 42.46 -4.72 -10.60
C ARG A 200 43.75 -4.16 -10.01
N LYS A 201 43.75 -2.88 -9.61
CA LYS A 201 44.87 -2.20 -8.95
C LYS A 201 46.21 -2.44 -9.69
N SER A 202 46.17 -2.35 -11.01
CA SER A 202 47.33 -2.51 -11.90
C SER A 202 47.92 -3.92 -12.01
N ASN A 203 47.19 -4.96 -11.59
CA ASN A 203 47.59 -6.34 -11.83
C ASN A 203 47.30 -6.75 -13.28
N ILE A 204 48.34 -7.09 -14.05
CA ILE A 204 48.24 -7.46 -15.47
C ILE A 204 47.38 -8.72 -15.66
N VAL A 205 47.54 -9.72 -14.80
CA VAL A 205 46.90 -11.04 -14.97
C VAL A 205 45.39 -10.93 -14.74
N GLU A 206 44.99 -10.30 -13.64
CA GLU A 206 43.57 -10.09 -13.32
C GLU A 206 42.90 -9.10 -14.27
N ALA A 207 43.63 -8.10 -14.76
CA ALA A 207 43.12 -7.17 -15.77
C ALA A 207 42.91 -7.88 -17.12
N LEU A 208 43.80 -8.79 -17.50
CA LEU A 208 43.64 -9.61 -18.70
C LEU A 208 42.46 -10.58 -18.58
N GLU A 209 42.30 -11.21 -17.41
CA GLU A 209 41.13 -12.06 -17.11
C GLU A 209 39.83 -11.26 -17.19
N TRP A 210 39.77 -10.06 -16.61
CA TRP A 210 38.61 -9.17 -16.71
C TRP A 210 38.33 -8.73 -18.16
N LEU A 211 39.37 -8.38 -18.93
CA LEU A 211 39.23 -8.01 -20.34
C LEU A 211 38.75 -9.17 -21.21
N ALA A 212 39.19 -10.39 -20.92
CA ALA A 212 38.73 -11.59 -21.60
C ALA A 212 37.26 -11.90 -21.26
N GLU A 213 36.84 -11.72 -20.00
CA GLU A 213 35.45 -11.89 -19.57
C GLU A 213 34.50 -10.84 -20.20
N HIS A 214 34.97 -9.59 -20.42
CA HIS A 214 34.16 -8.46 -20.90
C HIS A 214 34.43 -8.09 -22.37
N GLN A 215 34.93 -9.04 -23.18
CA GLN A 215 35.27 -8.80 -24.58
C GLN A 215 34.04 -8.42 -25.43
N ASN A 216 32.86 -8.96 -25.09
CA ASN A 216 31.59 -8.78 -25.83
C ASN A 216 30.70 -7.64 -25.29
N ASP A 217 31.08 -7.01 -24.16
CA ASP A 217 30.34 -5.86 -23.65
C ASP A 217 30.52 -4.68 -24.62
N PRO A 218 29.43 -3.97 -25.00
CA PRO A 218 29.52 -2.78 -25.82
C PRO A 218 30.49 -1.78 -25.19
N GLU A 219 31.20 -1.02 -26.03
CA GLU A 219 31.91 0.17 -25.56
C GLU A 219 30.85 1.19 -25.15
N ASP A 220 30.30 1.02 -23.94
CA ASP A 220 29.41 2.00 -23.35
C ASP A 220 30.25 3.27 -23.13
N ASP A 221 29.95 4.33 -23.87
CA ASP A 221 30.27 5.70 -23.50
C ASP A 221 29.38 6.06 -22.28
N ASP A 222 29.63 5.38 -21.16
CA ASP A 222 29.00 5.72 -19.88
C ASP A 222 29.43 7.15 -19.52
N ASP A 223 28.50 8.11 -19.56
CA ASP A 223 28.73 9.49 -19.10
C ASP A 223 29.36 9.53 -17.69
N ASP A 224 29.09 8.51 -16.86
CA ASP A 224 29.68 8.29 -15.52
C ASP A 224 31.22 8.07 -15.56
N TYR A 225 31.79 7.49 -16.63
CA TYR A 225 33.24 7.31 -16.82
C TYR A 225 33.93 8.63 -17.18
N LEU A 226 33.27 9.46 -18.00
CA LEU A 226 33.75 10.80 -18.31
C LEU A 226 33.76 11.69 -17.07
N ASP A 227 32.75 11.58 -16.20
CA ASP A 227 32.68 12.33 -14.93
C ASP A 227 33.81 11.93 -13.97
N LEU A 228 34.14 10.63 -13.88
CA LEU A 228 35.25 10.12 -13.07
C LEU A 228 36.63 10.59 -13.61
N ILE A 229 36.82 10.55 -14.93
CA ILE A 229 38.04 11.07 -15.60
C ILE A 229 38.13 12.59 -15.49
N SER A 230 36.99 13.30 -15.50
CA SER A 230 36.97 14.76 -15.33
C SER A 230 37.37 15.17 -13.91
N ILE A 231 37.06 14.34 -12.91
CA ILE A 231 37.58 14.44 -11.54
C ILE A 231 39.10 14.17 -11.52
N GLU A 232 39.62 13.22 -12.30
CA GLU A 232 41.06 12.92 -12.41
C GLU A 232 41.87 14.02 -13.12
N LYS A 233 41.31 14.65 -14.15
CA LYS A 233 42.00 15.68 -14.97
C LYS A 233 41.91 17.09 -14.42
N GLY A 234 41.01 17.36 -13.46
CA GLY A 234 40.78 18.72 -12.98
C GLY A 234 40.20 19.67 -14.04
N GLU A 235 39.53 19.12 -15.05
CA GLU A 235 39.07 19.84 -16.25
C GLU A 235 37.55 20.15 -16.25
N THR A 236 36.84 19.96 -15.14
CA THR A 236 35.60 20.75 -14.93
C THR A 236 36.00 22.17 -14.55
N GLY A 237 35.69 23.10 -15.45
CA GLY A 237 35.92 24.54 -15.32
C GLY A 237 35.64 25.06 -13.90
N CYS A 238 36.68 25.64 -13.32
CA CYS A 238 36.70 26.29 -12.01
C CYS A 238 35.93 27.63 -12.00
N GLU A 239 34.76 27.71 -12.65
CA GLU A 239 33.93 28.92 -12.68
C GLU A 239 32.57 28.79 -11.98
N ASN A 240 32.20 27.61 -11.45
CA ASN A 240 31.04 27.46 -10.56
C ASN A 240 31.35 26.94 -9.15
N LEU A 241 32.62 26.82 -8.78
CA LEU A 241 33.08 26.41 -7.45
C LEU A 241 33.21 27.62 -6.49
N LYS A 242 32.10 28.31 -6.27
CA LYS A 242 31.89 29.18 -5.09
C LYS A 242 30.78 28.61 -4.19
N LYS A 243 30.77 27.29 -3.98
CA LYS A 243 30.00 26.65 -2.91
C LYS A 243 30.96 25.77 -2.13
N GLU A 244 31.09 26.11 -0.86
CA GLU A 244 31.95 25.56 0.18
C GLU A 244 32.28 24.06 -0.02
N GLU A 245 33.57 23.75 -0.11
CA GLU A 245 34.10 22.39 -0.05
C GLU A 245 33.79 21.79 1.34
N ASN A 246 32.65 21.13 1.46
CA ASN A 246 32.14 20.59 2.71
C ASN A 246 32.29 19.06 2.74
N VAL A 247 32.35 18.46 3.94
CA VAL A 247 32.39 16.99 4.14
C VAL A 247 31.30 16.27 3.34
N LEU A 248 30.14 16.90 3.16
CA LEU A 248 29.05 16.42 2.32
C LEU A 248 29.41 16.23 0.85
N SER A 249 30.15 17.17 0.25
CA SER A 249 30.50 17.07 -1.17
C SER A 249 31.43 15.88 -1.37
N ILE A 250 32.46 15.70 -0.55
CA ILE A 250 33.37 14.54 -0.62
C ILE A 250 32.62 13.23 -0.43
N VAL A 251 31.71 13.15 0.54
CA VAL A 251 30.92 11.94 0.78
C VAL A 251 30.04 11.61 -0.41
N ASP A 252 29.43 12.60 -1.08
CA ASP A 252 28.67 12.37 -2.32
C ASP A 252 29.58 11.87 -3.45
N HIS A 253 30.80 12.39 -3.58
CA HIS A 253 31.79 11.90 -4.57
C HIS A 253 32.25 10.47 -4.27
N LEU A 254 32.48 10.12 -2.98
CA LEU A 254 32.77 8.75 -2.54
C LEU A 254 31.61 7.79 -2.85
N LEU A 255 30.37 8.21 -2.58
CA LEU A 255 29.21 7.39 -2.90
C LEU A 255 29.06 7.19 -4.41
N LYS A 256 29.37 8.20 -5.24
CA LYS A 256 29.42 8.05 -6.70
C LYS A 256 30.51 7.08 -7.14
N SER A 257 31.72 7.19 -6.60
CA SER A 257 32.81 6.28 -6.95
C SER A 257 32.50 4.83 -6.56
N TYR A 258 31.94 4.58 -5.37
CA TYR A 258 31.52 3.23 -4.96
C TYR A 258 30.41 2.64 -5.84
N ARG A 259 29.47 3.47 -6.32
CA ARG A 259 28.46 3.01 -7.30
C ARG A 259 29.12 2.60 -8.61
N TYR A 260 30.04 3.42 -9.09
CA TYR A 260 30.77 3.18 -10.32
C TYR A 260 31.54 1.85 -10.25
N TYR A 261 32.40 1.67 -9.23
CA TYR A 261 33.15 0.43 -9.05
C TYR A 261 32.29 -0.82 -8.99
N ARG A 262 31.13 -0.74 -8.31
CA ARG A 262 30.23 -1.88 -8.20
C ARG A 262 29.53 -2.22 -9.52
N LYS A 263 29.14 -1.22 -10.32
CA LYS A 263 28.61 -1.46 -11.67
C LYS A 263 29.67 -2.13 -12.56
N MET A 264 30.94 -1.77 -12.36
CA MET A 264 32.09 -2.23 -13.15
C MET A 264 32.56 -3.65 -12.82
N ASP A 265 32.54 -4.05 -11.54
CA ASP A 265 32.94 -5.40 -11.09
C ASP A 265 31.75 -6.40 -11.10
N PHE A 266 30.63 -6.02 -11.72
CA PHE A 266 29.44 -6.85 -11.77
C PHE A 266 29.64 -8.07 -12.69
N LYS A 267 29.55 -9.28 -12.12
CA LYS A 267 29.55 -10.54 -12.88
C LYS A 267 28.13 -11.11 -13.01
N PRO A 268 27.56 -11.21 -14.23
CA PRO A 268 26.25 -11.84 -14.42
C PRO A 268 26.25 -13.31 -13.98
N SER A 269 25.23 -13.73 -13.24
CA SER A 269 25.09 -15.14 -12.86
C SER A 269 24.74 -15.99 -14.08
N SER A 270 25.64 -16.91 -14.48
CA SER A 270 25.43 -17.84 -15.61
C SER A 270 24.09 -18.58 -15.52
N ARG A 271 23.69 -19.01 -14.31
CA ARG A 271 22.40 -19.67 -14.07
C ARG A 271 21.21 -18.75 -14.32
N ALA A 272 21.28 -17.50 -13.88
CA ALA A 272 20.19 -16.54 -14.08
C ALA A 272 20.08 -16.12 -15.55
N VAL A 273 21.22 -15.92 -16.23
CA VAL A 273 21.26 -15.61 -17.66
C VAL A 273 20.66 -16.75 -18.47
N GLN A 274 21.06 -18.00 -18.20
CA GLN A 274 20.50 -19.17 -18.87
C GLN A 274 18.98 -19.27 -18.65
N SER A 275 18.53 -19.13 -17.39
CA SER A 275 17.10 -19.27 -17.08
C SER A 275 16.24 -18.18 -17.73
N LEU A 276 16.74 -16.94 -17.82
CA LEU A 276 16.03 -15.84 -18.48
C LEU A 276 16.11 -15.94 -20.01
N SER A 277 17.20 -16.48 -20.55
CA SER A 277 17.35 -16.79 -21.97
C SER A 277 16.37 -17.90 -22.41
N GLU A 278 16.19 -18.94 -21.58
CA GLU A 278 15.19 -20.00 -21.78
C GLU A 278 13.74 -19.45 -21.79
N MET A 279 13.50 -18.31 -21.13
CA MET A 279 12.21 -17.60 -21.17
C MET A 279 12.01 -16.73 -22.43
N GLY A 280 13.03 -16.64 -23.29
CA GLY A 280 12.97 -15.92 -24.57
C GLY A 280 13.42 -14.46 -24.52
N PHE A 281 14.07 -14.01 -23.43
CA PHE A 281 14.61 -12.66 -23.35
C PHE A 281 15.98 -12.55 -24.03
N GLU A 282 16.30 -11.38 -24.62
CA GLU A 282 17.60 -11.13 -25.24
C GLU A 282 18.71 -11.04 -24.19
N GLU A 283 19.87 -11.67 -24.46
CA GLU A 283 21.01 -11.72 -23.55
C GLU A 283 21.50 -10.33 -23.12
N LYS A 284 21.47 -9.35 -24.03
CA LYS A 284 21.82 -7.95 -23.73
C LYS A 284 20.91 -7.33 -22.67
N ASN A 285 19.60 -7.48 -22.85
CA ASN A 285 18.61 -6.95 -21.91
C ASN A 285 18.65 -7.71 -20.58
N ILE A 286 18.95 -9.01 -20.61
CA ILE A 286 19.15 -9.83 -19.41
C ILE A 286 20.35 -9.32 -18.61
N ILE A 287 21.48 -9.06 -19.27
CA ILE A 287 22.68 -8.53 -18.61
C ILE A 287 22.39 -7.15 -18.01
N GLU A 288 21.70 -6.26 -18.72
CA GLU A 288 21.30 -4.94 -18.20
C GLU A 288 20.36 -5.08 -16.99
N ALA A 289 19.32 -5.92 -17.09
CA ALA A 289 18.38 -6.17 -16.01
C ALA A 289 19.08 -6.78 -14.78
N LEU A 290 20.01 -7.71 -14.98
CA LEU A 290 20.80 -8.30 -13.89
C LEU A 290 21.79 -7.30 -13.28
N LYS A 291 22.40 -6.42 -14.09
CA LYS A 291 23.26 -5.31 -13.63
C LYS A 291 22.47 -4.37 -12.70
N ILE A 292 21.23 -4.04 -13.04
CA ILE A 292 20.35 -3.18 -12.24
C ILE A 292 19.85 -3.89 -10.97
N THR A 293 19.49 -5.16 -11.08
CA THR A 293 18.83 -5.92 -9.99
C THR A 293 19.80 -6.66 -9.07
N GLY A 294 21.10 -6.66 -9.39
CA GLY A 294 22.14 -7.29 -8.58
C GLY A 294 22.08 -8.82 -8.63
N ASN A 295 21.94 -9.42 -9.82
CA ASN A 295 21.83 -10.88 -10.05
C ASN A 295 20.59 -11.58 -9.46
N ASN A 296 19.56 -10.85 -9.06
CA ASN A 296 18.30 -11.46 -8.65
C ASN A 296 17.44 -11.80 -9.87
N GLN A 297 17.32 -13.10 -10.19
CA GLN A 297 16.57 -13.60 -11.34
C GLN A 297 15.10 -13.16 -11.34
N ILE A 298 14.42 -13.14 -10.19
CA ILE A 298 13.00 -12.78 -10.09
C ILE A 298 12.82 -11.30 -10.39
N ASN A 299 13.64 -10.45 -9.77
CA ASN A 299 13.61 -9.01 -9.97
C ASN A 299 14.01 -8.62 -11.40
N ALA A 300 14.98 -9.32 -11.99
CA ALA A 300 15.39 -9.13 -13.38
C ALA A 300 14.25 -9.52 -14.35
N CYS A 301 13.52 -10.60 -14.07
CA CYS A 301 12.36 -10.99 -14.84
C CYS A 301 11.24 -9.93 -14.75
N GLU A 302 10.92 -9.44 -13.56
CA GLU A 302 9.94 -8.36 -13.37
C GLU A 302 10.36 -7.07 -14.11
N TRP A 303 11.65 -6.72 -14.07
CA TRP A 303 12.20 -5.57 -14.80
C TRP A 303 12.06 -5.74 -16.31
N LEU A 304 12.37 -6.92 -16.86
CA LEU A 304 12.24 -7.25 -18.28
C LEU A 304 10.79 -7.27 -18.76
N LEU A 305 9.84 -7.63 -17.89
CA LEU A 305 8.41 -7.58 -18.14
C LEU A 305 7.81 -6.17 -18.02
N GLY A 306 8.61 -5.18 -17.62
CA GLY A 306 8.18 -3.79 -17.45
C GLY A 306 7.47 -3.48 -16.12
N GLU A 307 7.41 -4.43 -15.18
CA GLU A 307 6.89 -4.20 -13.83
C GLU A 307 7.94 -3.48 -12.96
N ARG A 308 7.91 -2.14 -12.93
CA ARG A 308 8.84 -1.34 -12.12
C ARG A 308 8.32 -1.14 -10.68
N ARG A 309 8.39 -2.17 -9.85
CA ARG A 309 8.00 -2.08 -8.43
C ARG A 309 8.94 -1.15 -7.63
N ARG A 310 8.45 -0.60 -6.51
CA ARG A 310 9.21 0.29 -5.60
C ARG A 310 10.51 -0.32 -5.06
N SER A 311 10.57 -1.64 -4.90
CA SER A 311 11.80 -2.37 -4.50
C SER A 311 12.87 -2.37 -5.61
N LEU A 312 12.48 -2.20 -6.87
CA LEU A 312 13.35 -2.18 -8.06
C LEU A 312 13.85 -0.77 -8.41
N GLN A 313 13.32 0.27 -7.78
CA GLN A 313 13.77 1.65 -8.00
C GLN A 313 15.13 1.88 -7.34
N ASN A 314 16.13 2.16 -8.18
CA ASN A 314 17.48 2.64 -7.88
C ASN A 314 17.99 2.27 -6.47
N LEU A 315 18.66 1.12 -6.36
CA LEU A 315 19.29 0.61 -5.12
C LEU A 315 20.31 1.57 -4.48
N ASP A 316 20.68 2.62 -5.21
CA ASP A 316 21.59 3.66 -4.76
C ASP A 316 20.88 4.96 -4.37
N LYS A 317 19.55 5.01 -4.35
CA LYS A 317 18.83 6.15 -3.77
C LYS A 317 18.70 5.99 -2.25
N GLU A 318 18.58 7.12 -1.57
CA GLU A 318 18.26 7.17 -0.14
C GLU A 318 16.90 6.50 0.12
N LEU A 319 16.67 6.11 1.38
CA LEU A 319 15.32 5.75 1.82
C LEU A 319 14.40 6.95 1.63
N ASP A 320 13.17 6.69 1.18
CA ASP A 320 12.14 7.70 1.09
C ASP A 320 11.91 8.33 2.49
N PRO A 321 12.07 9.67 2.65
CA PRO A 321 11.80 10.36 3.91
C PRO A 321 10.35 10.18 4.40
N GLY A 322 9.41 9.90 3.48
CA GLY A 322 8.02 9.59 3.80
C GLY A 322 7.81 8.21 4.44
N SER A 323 8.76 7.28 4.25
CA SER A 323 8.62 5.89 4.68
C SER A 323 8.63 5.73 6.20
N GLN A 324 7.83 4.79 6.69
CA GLN A 324 7.77 4.49 8.12
C GLN A 324 9.10 3.94 8.65
N ILE A 325 9.79 3.14 7.84
CA ILE A 325 11.13 2.60 8.16
C ILE A 325 12.14 3.75 8.37
N TYR A 326 12.15 4.76 7.50
CA TYR A 326 13.01 5.94 7.66
C TYR A 326 12.73 6.66 8.99
N LYS A 327 11.45 6.90 9.31
CA LYS A 327 11.06 7.59 10.55
C LYS A 327 11.49 6.85 11.79
N VAL A 328 11.31 5.52 11.83
CA VAL A 328 11.68 4.70 12.99
C VAL A 328 13.20 4.66 13.17
N ILE A 329 13.96 4.48 12.07
CA ILE A 329 15.42 4.43 12.11
C ILE A 329 16.01 5.78 12.53
N MET A 330 15.54 6.90 11.97
CA MET A 330 16.10 8.23 12.25
C MET A 330 15.68 8.79 13.61
N ASN A 331 14.56 8.32 14.19
CA ASN A 331 14.13 8.71 15.53
C ASN A 331 14.73 7.84 16.64
N ASP A 332 15.42 6.74 16.32
CA ASP A 332 16.03 5.88 17.32
C ASP A 332 17.23 6.56 18.01
N PRO A 333 17.23 6.70 19.35
CA PRO A 333 18.30 7.40 20.05
C PRO A 333 19.68 6.75 19.91
N ARG A 334 19.77 5.43 19.79
CA ARG A 334 21.06 4.71 19.67
C ARG A 334 21.68 4.97 18.31
N ILE A 335 20.84 4.97 17.27
CA ILE A 335 21.26 5.28 15.90
C ILE A 335 21.66 6.75 15.81
N GLN A 336 20.90 7.68 16.38
CA GLN A 336 21.26 9.10 16.40
C GLN A 336 22.63 9.35 17.05
N LEU A 337 22.92 8.72 18.18
CA LEU A 337 24.24 8.80 18.81
C LEU A 337 25.34 8.28 17.88
N SER A 338 25.10 7.18 17.17
CA SER A 338 26.06 6.65 16.19
C SER A 338 26.36 7.64 15.06
N LEU A 339 25.38 8.43 14.62
CA LEU A 339 25.54 9.39 13.53
C LEU A 339 26.44 10.57 13.90
N THR A 340 26.58 10.86 15.20
CA THR A 340 27.50 11.88 15.70
C THR A 340 28.95 11.41 15.75
N ASN A 341 29.19 10.10 15.72
CA ASN A 341 30.52 9.52 15.83
C ASN A 341 31.19 9.41 14.44
N PRO A 342 32.30 10.10 14.18
CA PRO A 342 33.00 10.04 12.89
C PRO A 342 33.54 8.64 12.53
N ASN A 343 33.90 7.83 13.53
CA ASN A 343 34.34 6.46 13.29
C ASN A 343 33.18 5.61 12.72
N MET A 344 31.96 5.83 13.18
CA MET A 344 30.77 5.14 12.65
C MET A 344 30.47 5.54 11.21
N LEU A 345 30.72 6.80 10.81
CA LEU A 345 30.63 7.23 9.40
C LEU A 345 31.60 6.41 8.51
N LEU A 346 32.84 6.23 8.96
CA LEU A 346 33.83 5.41 8.24
C LEU A 346 33.42 3.94 8.16
N VAL A 347 32.84 3.40 9.24
CA VAL A 347 32.26 2.05 9.24
C VAL A 347 31.15 1.97 8.19
N TYR A 348 30.17 2.87 8.20
CA TYR A 348 29.07 2.86 7.23
C TYR A 348 29.58 2.97 5.78
N LEU A 349 30.60 3.80 5.52
CA LEU A 349 31.25 3.88 4.22
C LEU A 349 31.94 2.56 3.84
N SER A 350 32.61 1.88 4.78
CA SER A 350 33.24 0.58 4.53
C SER A 350 32.23 -0.54 4.24
N LEU A 351 31.05 -0.51 4.88
CA LEU A 351 29.96 -1.44 4.62
C LEU A 351 29.35 -1.24 3.22
N LEU A 352 29.39 -0.01 2.68
CA LEU A 352 28.95 0.30 1.32
C LEU A 352 29.98 -0.09 0.25
N GLU A 353 31.26 -0.17 0.61
CA GLU A 353 32.39 -0.54 -0.23
C GLU A 353 32.42 -2.06 -0.50
N SER A 354 32.19 -2.89 0.52
CA SER A 354 32.04 -4.35 0.35
C SER A 354 31.01 -4.97 1.31
N PRO A 355 29.98 -5.67 0.82
CA PRO A 355 28.93 -6.25 1.66
C PRO A 355 29.42 -7.43 2.51
N VAL A 356 30.54 -8.07 2.15
CA VAL A 356 31.15 -9.18 2.92
C VAL A 356 31.58 -8.72 4.31
N THR A 357 31.88 -7.43 4.47
CA THR A 357 32.35 -6.84 5.73
C THR A 357 31.26 -6.75 6.79
N ILE A 358 29.96 -6.84 6.45
CA ILE A 358 28.86 -6.75 7.42
C ILE A 358 29.03 -7.83 8.50
N SER A 359 29.24 -9.09 8.10
CA SER A 359 29.40 -10.22 9.01
C SER A 359 30.64 -10.12 9.90
N GLU A 360 31.67 -9.41 9.43
CA GLU A 360 32.90 -9.20 10.19
C GLU A 360 32.75 -8.07 11.20
N ARG A 361 32.13 -6.96 10.78
CA ARG A 361 31.86 -5.77 11.59
C ARG A 361 30.80 -6.02 12.67
N ILE A 362 29.89 -6.97 12.47
CA ILE A 362 28.94 -7.40 13.51
C ILE A 362 29.66 -8.00 14.73
N ARG A 363 30.87 -8.55 14.55
CA ARG A 363 31.65 -9.11 15.67
C ARG A 363 32.39 -8.05 16.50
N ASP A 364 32.44 -6.80 16.02
CA ASP A 364 33.09 -5.71 16.75
C ASP A 364 32.22 -5.28 17.96
N PRO A 365 32.76 -5.23 19.20
CA PRO A 365 31.98 -4.94 20.40
C PRO A 365 31.28 -3.57 20.43
N GLU A 366 31.85 -2.57 19.75
CA GLU A 366 31.31 -1.21 19.71
C GLU A 366 30.34 -0.98 18.54
N VAL A 367 30.58 -1.65 17.42
CA VAL A 367 29.86 -1.43 16.15
C VAL A 367 28.71 -2.43 15.98
N GLY A 368 28.96 -3.70 16.33
CA GLY A 368 28.02 -4.80 16.15
C GLY A 368 26.64 -4.56 16.76
N PRO A 369 26.53 -4.12 18.03
CA PRO A 369 25.24 -3.85 18.65
C PRO A 369 24.39 -2.80 17.93
N ILE A 370 25.02 -1.82 17.28
CA ILE A 370 24.34 -0.76 16.52
C ILE A 370 23.84 -1.33 15.19
N LEU A 371 24.67 -2.11 14.49
CA LEU A 371 24.28 -2.76 13.24
C LEU A 371 23.15 -3.76 13.46
N ASP A 372 23.25 -4.63 14.48
CA ASP A 372 22.21 -5.59 14.83
C ASP A 372 20.89 -4.91 15.19
N HIS A 373 20.96 -3.75 15.87
CA HIS A 373 19.78 -2.94 16.19
C HIS A 373 19.12 -2.35 14.94
N ILE A 374 19.91 -1.81 14.00
CA ILE A 374 19.41 -1.31 12.70
C ILE A 374 18.71 -2.43 11.91
N ILE A 375 19.35 -3.60 11.83
CA ILE A 375 18.81 -4.78 11.13
C ILE A 375 17.52 -5.27 11.80
N SER A 376 17.50 -5.33 13.13
CA SER A 376 16.33 -5.73 13.91
C SER A 376 15.16 -4.76 13.73
N ILE A 377 15.40 -3.45 13.81
CA ILE A 377 14.39 -2.43 13.53
C ILE A 377 13.82 -2.60 12.13
N TYR A 378 14.68 -2.79 11.12
CA TYR A 378 14.23 -3.01 9.75
C TYR A 378 13.32 -4.23 9.64
N HIS A 379 13.71 -5.37 10.21
CA HIS A 379 12.90 -6.59 10.14
C HIS A 379 11.57 -6.46 10.89
N VAL A 380 11.58 -5.88 12.09
CA VAL A 380 10.37 -5.65 12.89
C VAL A 380 9.41 -4.69 12.18
N GLU A 381 9.93 -3.59 11.65
CA GLU A 381 9.10 -2.59 10.97
C GLU A 381 8.58 -3.13 9.64
N LYS A 382 9.41 -3.84 8.87
CA LYS A 382 8.96 -4.53 7.66
C LYS A 382 7.86 -5.54 8.00
N HIS A 383 8.02 -6.34 9.04
CA HIS A 383 6.99 -7.26 9.51
C HIS A 383 5.70 -6.54 9.95
N THR A 384 5.84 -5.40 10.63
CA THR A 384 4.71 -4.55 11.05
C THR A 384 3.98 -3.95 9.85
N ILE A 385 4.70 -3.48 8.82
CA ILE A 385 4.10 -3.02 7.56
C ILE A 385 3.34 -4.16 6.89
N HIS A 386 3.86 -5.38 6.89
CA HIS A 386 3.13 -6.52 6.35
C HIS A 386 1.86 -6.78 7.16
N ILE A 387 1.95 -6.89 8.48
CA ILE A 387 0.78 -7.08 9.35
C ILE A 387 -0.24 -5.95 9.17
N ASN A 388 0.19 -4.69 9.19
CA ASN A 388 -0.69 -3.54 9.07
C ASN A 388 -1.32 -3.46 7.67
N LYS A 389 -0.61 -3.87 6.62
CA LYS A 389 -1.19 -3.98 5.27
C LYS A 389 -2.32 -5.02 5.25
N TYR A 390 -2.11 -6.19 5.86
CA TYR A 390 -3.18 -7.19 6.01
C TYR A 390 -4.28 -6.74 6.97
N ALA A 391 -3.94 -5.98 8.02
CA ALA A 391 -4.91 -5.47 8.99
C ALA A 391 -5.79 -4.36 8.39
N ILE A 392 -5.23 -3.47 7.57
CA ILE A 392 -6.01 -2.45 6.86
C ILE A 392 -7.03 -3.13 5.93
N ASP A 393 -6.62 -4.16 5.19
CA ASP A 393 -7.54 -4.93 4.34
C ASP A 393 -8.59 -5.72 5.16
N PHE A 394 -8.31 -6.05 6.42
CA PHE A 394 -9.23 -6.79 7.30
C PHE A 394 -10.16 -5.90 8.14
N PHE A 395 -9.81 -4.61 8.34
CA PHE A 395 -10.56 -3.69 9.22
C PHE A 395 -11.25 -2.54 8.47
N VAL A 396 -11.04 -2.41 7.16
CA VAL A 396 -11.75 -1.46 6.31
C VAL A 396 -12.90 -2.18 5.63
N ILE A 397 -14.12 -1.90 6.07
CA ILE A 397 -15.33 -2.49 5.50
C ILE A 397 -15.97 -1.52 4.50
N MET A 398 -16.70 -2.04 3.51
CA MET A 398 -17.48 -1.21 2.60
C MET A 398 -18.89 -1.01 3.16
N VAL A 399 -19.33 0.24 3.27
CA VAL A 399 -20.66 0.57 3.79
C VAL A 399 -21.39 1.45 2.79
N TYR A 400 -22.65 1.12 2.51
CA TYR A 400 -23.54 2.00 1.77
C TYR A 400 -24.25 2.94 2.72
N TYR A 401 -24.12 4.24 2.48
CA TYR A 401 -24.87 5.28 3.17
C TYR A 401 -25.94 5.87 2.25
N PHE A 402 -27.07 6.21 2.84
CA PHE A 402 -28.22 6.85 2.22
C PHE A 402 -28.67 8.01 3.10
N THR A 403 -29.17 9.08 2.49
CA THR A 403 -29.67 10.25 3.21
C THR A 403 -31.16 10.40 2.94
N SER A 404 -31.99 10.30 3.98
CA SER A 404 -33.41 10.59 3.89
C SER A 404 -33.66 12.08 4.17
N GLU A 405 -34.11 12.80 3.14
CA GLU A 405 -34.44 14.23 3.18
C GLU A 405 -35.92 14.50 3.52
N VAL A 406 -36.68 13.47 3.91
CA VAL A 406 -38.13 13.61 4.13
C VAL A 406 -38.44 14.41 5.41
N VAL A 407 -37.49 14.42 6.33
CA VAL A 407 -37.58 15.17 7.58
C VAL A 407 -36.42 16.15 7.67
N GLN A 408 -36.68 17.30 8.30
CA GLN A 408 -35.64 18.25 8.65
C GLN A 408 -35.43 18.19 10.16
N PRO A 409 -34.21 17.92 10.62
CA PRO A 409 -32.98 17.66 9.85
C PRO A 409 -32.94 16.27 9.20
N SER A 410 -32.23 16.15 8.06
CA SER A 410 -32.13 14.89 7.32
C SER A 410 -31.47 13.79 8.14
N VAL A 411 -31.83 12.54 7.83
CA VAL A 411 -31.39 11.38 8.61
C VAL A 411 -30.58 10.43 7.74
N THR A 412 -29.53 9.85 8.33
CA THR A 412 -28.61 8.94 7.65
C THR A 412 -29.02 7.49 7.92
N LEU A 413 -29.20 6.74 6.83
CA LEU A 413 -29.39 5.30 6.81
C LEU A 413 -28.12 4.65 6.27
N PHE A 414 -27.73 3.48 6.77
CA PHE A 414 -26.56 2.76 6.25
C PHE A 414 -26.72 1.24 6.34
N MET A 415 -26.01 0.51 5.48
CA MET A 415 -26.01 -0.96 5.46
C MET A 415 -24.72 -1.51 4.87
N GLY A 416 -24.36 -2.74 5.23
CA GLY A 416 -23.24 -3.46 4.61
C GLY A 416 -23.55 -3.83 3.16
N VAL A 417 -22.51 -4.02 2.36
CA VAL A 417 -22.60 -4.54 0.99
C VAL A 417 -22.89 -6.04 1.00
N ASP A 418 -22.34 -6.77 1.99
CA ASP A 418 -22.54 -8.20 2.14
C ASP A 418 -22.82 -8.66 3.59
N GLN A 419 -22.97 -9.98 3.77
CA GLN A 419 -23.25 -10.60 5.07
C GLN A 419 -22.09 -10.53 6.08
N TYR A 420 -20.84 -10.42 5.61
CA TYR A 420 -19.65 -10.33 6.46
C TYR A 420 -19.55 -8.92 7.04
N GLU A 421 -19.73 -7.90 6.19
CA GLU A 421 -19.76 -6.50 6.60
C GLU A 421 -20.94 -6.20 7.53
N ASN A 422 -22.08 -6.87 7.33
CA ASN A 422 -23.22 -6.79 8.25
C ASN A 422 -22.86 -7.29 9.66
N ASP A 423 -22.09 -8.38 9.79
CA ASP A 423 -21.64 -8.89 11.09
C ASP A 423 -20.64 -7.92 11.75
N ASP A 424 -19.76 -7.28 10.98
CA ASP A 424 -18.86 -6.24 11.51
C ASP A 424 -19.60 -4.96 11.93
N LEU A 425 -20.64 -4.56 11.19
CA LEU A 425 -21.54 -3.47 11.58
C LEU A 425 -22.27 -3.78 12.90
N ILE A 426 -22.68 -5.04 13.11
CA ILE A 426 -23.25 -5.46 14.41
C ILE A 426 -22.19 -5.37 15.50
N LYS A 427 -20.96 -5.78 15.24
CA LYS A 427 -19.90 -5.80 16.24
C LYS A 427 -19.49 -4.41 16.73
N TRP A 428 -19.45 -3.44 15.82
CA TRP A 428 -18.95 -2.07 16.09
C TRP A 428 -20.03 -0.98 16.08
N GLY A 429 -21.31 -1.36 15.92
CA GLY A 429 -22.46 -0.44 15.91
C GLY A 429 -22.60 0.36 17.19
N TRP A 430 -23.34 1.47 17.13
CA TRP A 430 -23.52 2.41 18.23
C TRP A 430 -24.81 2.10 19.02
N PRO A 431 -24.88 2.42 20.32
CA PRO A 431 -26.13 2.25 21.09
C PRO A 431 -27.33 3.01 20.52
N GLU A 432 -27.08 4.13 19.83
CA GLU A 432 -28.09 4.97 19.18
C GLU A 432 -28.54 4.43 17.81
N ASP A 433 -27.90 3.38 17.31
CA ASP A 433 -28.26 2.82 16.01
C ASP A 433 -29.50 1.92 16.15
N VAL A 434 -30.49 2.14 15.30
CA VAL A 434 -31.69 1.31 15.18
C VAL A 434 -31.49 0.37 14.00
N TRP A 435 -31.59 -0.93 14.26
CA TRP A 435 -31.43 -1.99 13.28
C TRP A 435 -32.77 -2.42 12.70
N PHE A 436 -32.82 -2.65 11.39
CA PHE A 436 -33.98 -3.09 10.63
C PHE A 436 -33.68 -4.35 9.81
N HIS A 437 -34.64 -5.26 9.75
CA HIS A 437 -34.55 -6.51 8.99
C HIS A 437 -35.93 -7.04 8.63
N VAL A 438 -36.06 -7.77 7.52
CA VAL A 438 -37.31 -8.42 7.15
C VAL A 438 -37.59 -9.60 8.09
N ASP A 439 -38.80 -9.71 8.67
CA ASP A 439 -39.13 -10.84 9.53
C ASP A 439 -39.08 -12.16 8.74
N LYS A 440 -38.37 -13.18 9.25
CA LYS A 440 -38.24 -14.55 8.68
C LYS A 440 -37.55 -14.70 7.31
N TYR A 441 -37.14 -13.62 6.65
CA TYR A 441 -36.51 -13.68 5.32
C TYR A 441 -35.10 -13.12 5.33
N SER A 442 -34.22 -13.67 4.49
CA SER A 442 -32.87 -13.12 4.31
C SER A 442 -32.94 -11.73 3.66
N SER A 443 -32.43 -10.73 4.36
CA SER A 443 -32.43 -9.33 3.91
C SER A 443 -31.21 -8.57 4.40
N ALA A 444 -30.92 -7.44 3.75
CA ALA A 444 -29.87 -6.54 4.21
C ALA A 444 -30.18 -5.98 5.61
N HIS A 445 -29.14 -5.81 6.43
CA HIS A 445 -29.23 -5.14 7.73
C HIS A 445 -29.10 -3.64 7.52
N VAL A 446 -30.22 -2.92 7.62
CA VAL A 446 -30.22 -1.45 7.53
C VAL A 446 -30.19 -0.86 8.92
N TYR A 447 -29.36 0.15 9.10
CA TYR A 447 -29.19 0.89 10.34
C TYR A 447 -29.61 2.34 10.15
N LEU A 448 -30.26 2.89 11.16
CA LEU A 448 -30.65 4.28 11.28
C LEU A 448 -29.92 4.88 12.49
N ARG A 449 -29.10 5.90 12.28
CA ARG A 449 -28.38 6.55 13.39
C ARG A 449 -29.20 7.66 14.00
N LEU A 450 -29.62 7.49 15.25
CA LEU A 450 -30.33 8.52 16.01
C LEU A 450 -29.37 9.56 16.61
N ARG A 451 -29.92 10.70 17.00
CA ARG A 451 -29.18 11.73 17.75
C ARG A 451 -29.01 11.30 19.20
N LEU A 452 -27.95 11.79 19.85
CA LEU A 452 -27.70 11.56 21.27
C LEU A 452 -28.92 11.98 22.10
N GLY A 453 -29.51 11.02 22.83
CA GLY A 453 -30.68 11.22 23.69
C GLY A 453 -32.04 10.99 23.02
N GLN A 454 -32.10 10.70 21.72
CA GLN A 454 -33.33 10.33 21.02
C GLN A 454 -33.66 8.85 21.23
N THR A 455 -34.94 8.53 21.37
CA THR A 455 -35.42 7.15 21.56
C THR A 455 -36.09 6.60 20.30
N ILE A 456 -36.34 5.29 20.27
CA ILE A 456 -37.03 4.61 19.16
C ILE A 456 -38.46 5.13 18.94
N ASP A 457 -39.08 5.74 19.95
CA ASP A 457 -40.42 6.32 19.89
C ASP A 457 -40.45 7.69 19.19
N ASP A 458 -39.32 8.38 19.16
CA ASP A 458 -39.20 9.73 18.59
C ASP A 458 -38.99 9.70 17.05
N ILE A 459 -39.02 8.52 16.43
CA ILE A 459 -38.74 8.35 15.01
C ILE A 459 -40.02 8.61 14.21
N PRO A 460 -40.03 9.58 13.27
CA PRO A 460 -41.19 9.83 12.43
C PRO A 460 -41.56 8.60 11.59
N SER A 461 -42.86 8.30 11.48
CA SER A 461 -43.36 7.16 10.71
C SER A 461 -42.85 7.11 9.28
N VAL A 462 -42.67 8.28 8.65
CA VAL A 462 -42.18 8.40 7.28
C VAL A 462 -40.71 7.94 7.15
N VAL A 463 -39.89 8.11 8.18
CA VAL A 463 -38.50 7.61 8.21
C VAL A 463 -38.49 6.10 8.43
N LEU A 464 -39.40 5.57 9.26
CA LEU A 464 -39.59 4.13 9.45
C LEU A 464 -40.02 3.46 8.14
N GLU A 465 -40.92 4.10 7.39
CA GLU A 465 -41.33 3.64 6.05
C GLU A 465 -40.15 3.64 5.07
N ASP A 466 -39.33 4.70 5.03
CA ASP A 466 -38.13 4.76 4.20
C ASP A 466 -37.16 3.59 4.49
N ALA A 467 -36.87 3.35 5.77
CA ALA A 467 -36.00 2.26 6.20
C ALA A 467 -36.60 0.89 5.83
N ALA A 468 -37.90 0.68 6.09
CA ALA A 468 -38.58 -0.57 5.80
C ALA A 468 -38.64 -0.87 4.30
N GLN A 469 -38.88 0.14 3.46
CA GLN A 469 -38.86 0.01 2.00
C GLN A 469 -37.46 -0.30 1.47
N LEU A 470 -36.41 0.29 2.07
CA LEU A 470 -35.03 0.01 1.71
C LEU A 470 -34.64 -1.44 2.05
N VAL A 471 -35.00 -1.92 3.24
CA VAL A 471 -34.77 -3.30 3.69
C VAL A 471 -35.50 -4.30 2.80
N LYS A 472 -36.78 -4.06 2.52
CA LYS A 472 -37.59 -4.90 1.62
C LYS A 472 -36.99 -4.97 0.22
N ALA A 473 -36.54 -3.83 -0.33
CA ALA A 473 -35.95 -3.77 -1.66
C ALA A 473 -34.61 -4.54 -1.76
N ASN A 474 -33.86 -4.61 -0.65
CA ASN A 474 -32.60 -5.35 -0.55
C ASN A 474 -32.77 -6.73 0.13
N SER A 475 -33.96 -7.32 0.03
CA SER A 475 -34.23 -8.71 0.43
C SER A 475 -34.35 -9.61 -0.80
N ILE A 476 -33.77 -10.82 -0.73
CA ILE A 476 -33.77 -11.78 -1.84
C ILE A 476 -35.21 -12.24 -2.14
N GLU A 477 -35.93 -12.68 -1.12
CA GLU A 477 -37.30 -13.17 -1.22
C GLU A 477 -38.32 -12.05 -0.92
N GLY A 478 -38.04 -11.21 0.08
CA GLY A 478 -38.96 -10.18 0.54
C GLY A 478 -39.24 -9.07 -0.47
N ASN A 479 -38.36 -8.86 -1.45
CA ASN A 479 -38.61 -7.91 -2.54
C ASN A 479 -39.75 -8.35 -3.47
N LYS A 480 -40.01 -9.67 -3.59
CA LYS A 480 -41.02 -10.23 -4.50
C LYS A 480 -42.38 -10.44 -3.85
N MET A 481 -42.44 -10.53 -2.53
CA MET A 481 -43.68 -10.80 -1.79
C MET A 481 -44.35 -9.48 -1.35
N ASN A 482 -45.68 -9.50 -1.27
CA ASN A 482 -46.47 -8.43 -0.65
C ASN A 482 -46.76 -8.76 0.82
N ASP A 483 -47.25 -7.77 1.56
CA ASP A 483 -47.74 -7.94 2.94
C ASP A 483 -46.70 -8.57 3.88
N ILE A 484 -45.52 -7.93 3.97
CA ILE A 484 -44.39 -8.41 4.76
C ILE A 484 -44.18 -7.51 5.98
N ASP A 485 -43.83 -8.12 7.10
CA ASP A 485 -43.43 -7.40 8.31
C ASP A 485 -41.92 -7.16 8.33
N VAL A 486 -41.51 -5.94 8.64
CA VAL A 486 -40.13 -5.57 8.92
C VAL A 486 -39.99 -5.38 10.43
N VAL A 487 -39.02 -6.06 11.03
CA VAL A 487 -38.68 -5.92 12.44
C VAL A 487 -37.64 -4.81 12.62
N TYR A 488 -37.75 -4.05 13.71
CA TYR A 488 -36.76 -3.08 14.08
C TYR A 488 -36.57 -2.98 15.60
N THR A 489 -35.34 -2.76 16.02
CA THR A 489 -34.94 -2.69 17.44
C THR A 489 -33.67 -1.87 17.59
N MET A 490 -33.41 -1.36 18.80
CA MET A 490 -32.12 -0.74 19.14
C MET A 490 -30.99 -1.76 19.02
N TRP A 491 -29.81 -1.30 18.59
CA TRP A 491 -28.60 -2.11 18.50
C TRP A 491 -28.24 -2.77 19.83
N SER A 492 -28.44 -2.09 20.96
CA SER A 492 -28.19 -2.63 22.30
C SER A 492 -29.02 -3.88 22.66
N ASN A 493 -30.09 -4.18 21.92
CA ASN A 493 -30.91 -5.38 22.11
C ASN A 493 -30.47 -6.55 21.21
N LEU A 494 -29.57 -6.32 20.24
CA LEU A 494 -29.07 -7.36 19.37
C LEU A 494 -28.10 -8.28 20.12
N LYS A 495 -28.23 -9.58 19.88
CA LYS A 495 -27.40 -10.62 20.48
C LYS A 495 -26.77 -11.46 19.38
N LYS A 496 -25.43 -11.40 19.30
CA LYS A 496 -24.63 -12.29 18.45
C LYS A 496 -23.76 -13.18 19.33
N THR A 497 -23.90 -14.50 19.22
CA THR A 497 -23.02 -15.46 19.91
C THR A 497 -22.01 -16.07 18.93
N PRO A 498 -20.79 -16.46 19.38
CA PRO A 498 -19.75 -17.01 18.49
C PRO A 498 -20.14 -18.28 17.71
N GLY A 499 -21.17 -19.01 18.16
CA GLY A 499 -21.68 -20.21 17.47
C GLY A 499 -22.79 -19.95 16.46
N MET A 500 -23.19 -18.70 16.22
CA MET A 500 -24.22 -18.34 15.23
C MET A 500 -23.58 -18.14 13.85
N GLU A 501 -24.29 -18.57 12.81
CA GLU A 501 -23.86 -18.40 11.42
C GLU A 501 -23.72 -16.93 11.04
N ILE A 502 -22.90 -16.64 10.05
CA ILE A 502 -22.66 -15.28 9.55
C ILE A 502 -23.98 -14.68 9.05
N GLY A 503 -24.31 -13.46 9.47
CA GLY A 503 -25.59 -12.82 9.16
C GLY A 503 -26.76 -13.22 10.07
N GLN A 504 -26.66 -14.29 10.86
CA GLN A 504 -27.71 -14.65 11.83
C GLN A 504 -27.64 -13.74 13.07
N VAL A 505 -28.77 -13.20 13.50
CA VAL A 505 -28.87 -12.29 14.66
C VAL A 505 -29.97 -12.78 15.60
N GLY A 506 -29.72 -12.73 16.91
CA GLY A 506 -30.70 -12.99 17.95
C GLY A 506 -31.04 -11.71 18.72
N PHE A 507 -32.00 -11.80 19.64
CA PHE A 507 -32.40 -10.68 20.50
C PHE A 507 -32.16 -11.01 21.97
N HIS A 508 -31.83 -9.99 22.77
CA HIS A 508 -31.76 -10.12 24.22
C HIS A 508 -33.15 -10.13 24.86
N LYS A 509 -34.05 -9.29 24.35
CA LYS A 509 -35.44 -9.16 24.78
C LYS A 509 -36.36 -9.06 23.56
N ASP A 510 -37.13 -10.12 23.31
CA ASP A 510 -38.09 -10.14 22.19
C ASP A 510 -39.21 -9.10 22.34
N LYS A 511 -39.52 -8.68 23.57
CA LYS A 511 -40.54 -7.65 23.85
C LYS A 511 -40.17 -6.26 23.34
N ASP A 512 -38.87 -5.99 23.18
CA ASP A 512 -38.37 -4.69 22.73
C ASP A 512 -38.28 -4.60 21.20
N VAL A 513 -38.59 -5.71 20.49
CA VAL A 513 -38.63 -5.77 19.03
C VAL A 513 -39.97 -5.26 18.52
N ARG A 514 -39.94 -4.23 17.67
CA ARG A 514 -41.12 -3.65 17.03
C ARG A 514 -41.26 -4.15 15.61
N LYS A 515 -42.49 -4.11 15.08
CA LYS A 515 -42.82 -4.53 13.72
C LYS A 515 -43.54 -3.43 12.97
N ILE A 516 -43.19 -3.23 11.70
CA ILE A 516 -43.91 -2.39 10.76
C ILE A 516 -44.39 -3.22 9.58
N HIS A 517 -45.67 -3.12 9.27
CA HIS A 517 -46.28 -3.88 8.19
C HIS A 517 -46.13 -3.13 6.85
N VAL A 518 -45.55 -3.79 5.85
CA VAL A 518 -45.30 -3.23 4.52
C VAL A 518 -46.09 -3.99 3.46
N ALA A 519 -47.26 -3.44 3.12
CA ALA A 519 -48.19 -4.03 2.16
C ALA A 519 -47.57 -4.22 0.76
N LYS A 520 -46.91 -3.19 0.23
CA LYS A 520 -46.28 -3.25 -1.10
C LYS A 520 -44.99 -2.45 -1.16
N ARG A 521 -44.13 -2.81 -2.12
CA ARG A 521 -42.92 -2.05 -2.42
C ARG A 521 -43.28 -0.71 -3.09
N ILE A 522 -42.73 0.37 -2.55
CA ILE A 522 -42.92 1.72 -3.08
C ILE A 522 -41.65 2.15 -3.83
N ASN A 523 -41.69 2.06 -5.16
CA ASN A 523 -40.52 2.35 -6.00
C ASN A 523 -40.07 3.82 -5.95
N THR A 524 -40.98 4.76 -5.70
CA THR A 524 -40.63 6.20 -5.60
C THR A 524 -39.70 6.47 -4.41
N VAL A 525 -39.94 5.83 -3.27
CA VAL A 525 -39.11 5.91 -2.06
C VAL A 525 -37.74 5.30 -2.31
N VAL A 526 -37.70 4.07 -2.83
CA VAL A 526 -36.44 3.36 -3.10
C VAL A 526 -35.57 4.11 -4.11
N ASN A 527 -36.18 4.63 -5.18
CA ASN A 527 -35.45 5.40 -6.19
C ASN A 527 -34.93 6.73 -5.63
N ARG A 528 -35.68 7.40 -4.74
CA ARG A 528 -35.21 8.61 -4.05
C ARG A 528 -34.00 8.30 -3.16
N LEU A 529 -34.07 7.25 -2.35
CA LEU A 529 -32.95 6.84 -1.49
C LEU A 529 -31.72 6.45 -2.32
N ASN A 530 -31.91 5.65 -3.38
CA ASN A 530 -30.82 5.24 -4.26
C ASN A 530 -30.10 6.40 -4.95
N LYS A 531 -30.75 7.56 -5.18
CA LYS A 531 -30.07 8.77 -5.68
C LYS A 531 -29.08 9.35 -4.67
N THR A 532 -29.33 9.15 -3.38
CA THR A 532 -28.45 9.61 -2.28
C THR A 532 -27.44 8.55 -1.84
N LYS A 533 -27.41 7.40 -2.52
CA LYS A 533 -26.52 6.28 -2.19
C LYS A 533 -25.07 6.67 -2.43
N ARG A 534 -24.24 6.55 -1.39
CA ARG A 534 -22.78 6.65 -1.46
C ARG A 534 -22.14 5.40 -0.86
N SER A 535 -21.04 4.94 -1.45
CA SER A 535 -20.22 3.85 -0.90
C SER A 535 -18.98 4.44 -0.28
N GLU A 536 -18.70 4.07 0.97
CA GLU A 536 -17.55 4.57 1.71
C GLU A 536 -16.82 3.41 2.39
N GLN A 537 -15.50 3.51 2.43
CA GLN A 537 -14.62 2.57 3.12
C GLN A 537 -14.36 3.11 4.53
N VAL A 538 -14.89 2.41 5.54
CA VAL A 538 -14.88 2.91 6.92
C VAL A 538 -14.21 1.91 7.85
N ASN A 539 -13.36 2.42 8.74
CA ASN A 539 -12.80 1.63 9.84
C ASN A 539 -13.65 1.82 11.09
N LEU A 540 -14.73 1.02 11.21
CA LEU A 540 -15.69 1.14 12.31
C LEU A 540 -15.05 0.98 13.70
N ARG A 541 -14.01 0.13 13.80
CA ARG A 541 -13.30 -0.09 15.05
C ARG A 541 -12.62 1.18 15.54
N SER A 542 -11.90 1.87 14.65
CA SER A 542 -11.24 3.12 14.97
C SER A 542 -12.24 4.20 15.38
N GLU A 543 -13.38 4.31 14.66
CA GLU A 543 -14.44 5.25 15.03
C GLU A 543 -15.02 4.95 16.42
N ARG A 544 -15.25 3.67 16.73
CA ARG A 544 -15.79 3.25 18.02
C ARG A 544 -14.81 3.52 19.16
N GLU A 545 -13.54 3.16 18.98
CA GLU A 545 -12.50 3.40 19.99
C GLU A 545 -12.27 4.90 20.25
N GLN A 546 -12.36 5.73 19.22
CA GLN A 546 -12.27 7.18 19.35
C GLN A 546 -13.46 7.76 20.12
N ARG A 547 -14.67 7.29 19.83
CA ARG A 547 -15.88 7.69 20.57
C ARG A 547 -15.78 7.27 22.04
N ASP A 548 -15.48 6.01 22.31
CA ASP A 548 -15.38 5.49 23.69
C ASP A 548 -14.28 6.22 24.48
N ARG A 549 -13.25 6.75 23.81
CA ARG A 549 -12.24 7.64 24.41
C ARG A 549 -12.83 9.02 24.74
N ASN A 550 -13.50 9.66 23.78
CA ASN A 550 -14.14 10.95 23.98
C ASN A 550 -15.19 10.90 25.10
N GLU A 551 -16.02 9.86 25.17
CA GLU A 551 -17.02 9.71 26.23
C GLU A 551 -16.40 9.55 27.62
N ARG A 552 -15.28 8.82 27.72
CA ARG A 552 -14.52 8.71 28.98
C ARG A 552 -13.92 10.06 29.38
N GLU A 553 -13.41 10.82 28.43
CA GLU A 553 -12.87 12.16 28.66
C GLU A 553 -13.96 13.15 29.08
N ASP A 554 -15.10 13.14 28.39
CA ASP A 554 -16.27 13.97 28.71
C ASP A 554 -16.83 13.65 30.09
N LYS A 555 -16.99 12.36 30.42
CA LYS A 555 -17.44 11.93 31.75
C LYS A 555 -16.46 12.36 32.85
N LYS A 556 -15.15 12.28 32.58
CA LYS A 556 -14.10 12.74 33.50
C LYS A 556 -14.13 14.26 33.67
N ARG A 557 -14.38 15.00 32.59
CA ARG A 557 -14.54 16.46 32.61
C ARG A 557 -15.75 16.88 33.43
N LEU A 558 -16.93 16.29 33.17
CA LEU A 558 -18.15 16.56 33.92
C LEU A 558 -18.00 16.25 35.42
N LEU A 559 -17.37 15.12 35.77
CA LEU A 559 -17.12 14.76 37.17
C LEU A 559 -16.16 15.76 37.85
N ARG A 560 -15.14 16.24 37.13
CA ARG A 560 -14.21 17.25 37.63
C ARG A 560 -14.93 18.59 37.87
N GLU A 561 -15.74 19.04 36.92
CA GLU A 561 -16.53 20.26 37.03
C GLU A 561 -17.54 20.18 38.19
N GLN A 562 -18.20 19.04 38.38
CA GLN A 562 -19.11 18.81 39.51
C GLN A 562 -18.37 18.89 40.85
N LYS A 563 -17.20 18.24 40.96
CA LYS A 563 -16.38 18.27 42.18
C LYS A 563 -15.80 19.65 42.47
N GLU A 564 -15.44 20.42 41.44
CA GLU A 564 -14.99 21.81 41.58
C GLU A 564 -16.13 22.71 42.04
N ARG A 565 -17.35 22.51 41.51
CA ARG A 565 -18.56 23.22 41.95
C ARG A 565 -18.90 22.94 43.42
N GLU A 566 -18.89 21.68 43.84
CA GLU A 566 -19.12 21.28 45.23
C GLU A 566 -18.06 21.86 46.18
N LYS A 567 -16.78 21.84 45.80
CA LYS A 567 -15.70 22.46 46.60
C LYS A 567 -15.84 23.97 46.71
N ALA A 568 -16.25 24.65 45.64
CA ALA A 568 -16.47 26.10 45.65
C ALA A 568 -17.64 26.46 46.57
N GLU A 569 -18.73 25.68 46.54
CA GLU A 569 -19.86 25.86 47.47
C GLU A 569 -19.47 25.59 48.93
N GLU A 570 -18.67 24.55 49.19
CA GLU A 570 -18.18 24.26 50.55
C GLU A 570 -17.25 25.35 51.06
N LYS A 571 -16.37 25.89 50.20
CA LYS A 571 -15.50 27.02 50.55
C LYS A 571 -16.32 28.27 50.84
N ARG A 572 -17.31 28.60 50.00
CA ARG A 572 -18.20 29.75 50.22
C ARG A 572 -18.98 29.62 51.53
N ARG A 573 -19.47 28.41 51.84
CA ARG A 573 -20.14 28.11 53.12
C ARG A 573 -19.21 28.24 54.33
N LYS A 574 -17.93 27.86 54.20
CA LYS A 574 -16.92 28.03 55.26
C LYS A 574 -16.58 29.50 55.49
N GLU A 575 -16.36 30.27 54.42
CA GLU A 575 -16.10 31.72 54.49
C GLU A 575 -17.29 32.46 55.11
N GLU A 576 -18.52 32.12 54.74
CA GLU A 576 -19.72 32.67 55.38
C GLU A 576 -19.83 32.29 56.87
N ALA A 577 -19.49 31.05 57.24
CA ALA A 577 -19.50 30.61 58.63
C ALA A 577 -18.38 31.29 59.46
N GLU A 578 -17.22 31.56 58.85
CA GLU A 578 -16.11 32.26 59.45
C GLU A 578 -16.44 33.75 59.66
N MET A 579 -17.06 34.42 58.67
CA MET A 579 -17.56 35.79 58.86
C MET A 579 -18.71 35.89 59.89
N ARG A 580 -19.51 34.84 60.05
CA ARG A 580 -20.55 34.75 61.10
C ARG A 580 -19.99 34.32 62.46
N SER A 581 -18.75 33.84 62.52
CA SER A 581 -18.12 33.34 63.74
C SER A 581 -17.27 34.43 64.38
N TYR A 582 -17.55 34.75 65.66
CA TYR A 582 -16.75 35.67 66.47
C TYR A 582 -15.36 35.12 66.86
N ASN A 583 -14.91 33.98 66.30
CA ASN A 583 -13.63 33.34 66.65
C ASN A 583 -12.40 34.25 66.44
N SER A 584 -12.44 35.15 65.45
CA SER A 584 -11.36 36.13 65.24
C SER A 584 -11.23 37.17 66.37
N LEU A 585 -12.23 37.29 67.26
CA LEU A 585 -12.18 38.19 68.42
C LEU A 585 -11.61 37.51 69.67
N PHE A 586 -11.45 36.19 69.68
CA PHE A 586 -10.91 35.44 70.82
C PHE A 586 -9.39 35.27 70.68
N ASN A 587 -8.65 36.29 71.11
CA ASN A 587 -7.20 36.24 71.19
C ASN A 587 -6.79 35.56 72.51
N THR A 588 -6.16 34.39 72.46
CA THR A 588 -5.80 33.59 73.65
C THR A 588 -4.85 34.33 74.60
N SER A 589 -4.10 35.31 74.09
CA SER A 589 -3.22 36.20 74.87
C SER A 589 -3.98 37.15 75.81
N ASN A 590 -5.27 37.41 75.56
CA ASN A 590 -6.12 38.30 76.36
C ASN A 590 -7.14 37.54 77.22
N MET A 591 -7.07 36.20 77.26
CA MET A 591 -7.97 35.36 78.05
C MET A 591 -7.35 35.08 79.42
N THR A 592 -7.92 35.64 80.48
CA THR A 592 -7.58 35.33 81.88
C THR A 592 -8.45 34.18 82.39
N SER A 593 -7.86 33.22 83.10
CA SER A 593 -8.62 32.08 83.65
C SER A 593 -9.34 32.49 84.95
N ASN A 594 -10.60 32.08 85.11
CA ASN A 594 -11.42 32.40 86.30
C ASN A 594 -10.90 31.78 87.61
N VAL A 595 -9.80 31.03 87.58
CA VAL A 595 -9.22 30.35 88.75
C VAL A 595 -8.30 31.30 89.55
N GLU A 596 -7.77 32.36 88.94
CA GLU A 596 -6.83 33.29 89.60
C GLU A 596 -7.48 34.59 90.11
N ASN A 597 -8.77 34.83 89.86
CA ASN A 597 -9.47 36.05 90.29
C ASN A 597 -10.41 35.84 91.51
N SER A 598 -10.08 34.92 92.41
CA SER A 598 -10.87 34.65 93.64
C SER A 598 -10.61 35.67 94.77
N GLY A 599 -10.46 36.94 94.41
CA GLY A 599 -10.30 38.05 95.35
C GLY A 599 -11.59 38.85 95.46
N TYR A 600 -12.41 38.50 96.46
CA TYR A 600 -13.36 39.36 97.16
C TYR A 600 -14.20 40.34 96.31
N ASP A 601 -15.48 40.03 96.12
CA ASP A 601 -16.52 41.05 95.96
C ASP A 601 -17.63 40.76 96.98
N SER A 602 -17.44 41.31 98.18
CA SER A 602 -18.41 41.37 99.26
C SER A 602 -19.25 42.64 99.12
N ASP A 603 -20.57 42.47 99.19
CA ASP A 603 -21.61 43.45 99.60
C ASP A 603 -21.56 44.88 98.99
N ASP A 604 -22.64 45.35 98.36
CA ASP A 604 -23.83 45.84 99.09
C ASP A 604 -24.81 46.61 98.17
N PHE A 605 -26.10 46.43 98.51
CA PHE A 605 -27.20 47.42 98.47
C PHE A 605 -28.19 47.58 97.28
N MET A 606 -29.44 47.22 97.64
CA MET A 606 -30.81 47.68 97.25
C MET A 606 -31.59 46.94 96.18
#